data_AF-A0A4U8QA80-F1
#
_entry.id   AF-A0A4U8QA80-F1
#
_cell.length_a   1.000
_cell.length_b   1.000
_cell.length_c   1.000
_cell.angle_alpha   90.00
_cell.angle_beta   90.00
_cell.angle_gamma   90.00
#
_symmetry.space_group_name_H-M   'P 1'
#
loop_
_entity.id
_entity.type
_entity.pdbx_description
1 polymer ?
#
loop_
_entity_poly.entity_id
_entity_poly.type
_entity_poly.pdbx_seq_one_letter_code
_entity_poly.pdbx_strand_id
1 'polypeptide(L)'
;MTDFYLRHLPEDMVPYWDLQFSEGSHEPRDSSAAAAAVCGIMEMCENGGLEKEEQSFYGKRAQKMLESLIDNYAVRSPKEANGLILHGVYAKSSPFNSVSDRGVDECNLWGDYFYLEALVRNIKDWKTYW
;
A
#
# COMPACT_ATOMS: atom_id res chain seq x y z
N MET A 1 -5.59 14.24 -3.57
CA MET A 1 -4.70 13.40 -2.74
C MET A 1 -4.14 12.23 -3.54
N THR A 2 -5.01 11.40 -4.13
CA THR A 2 -4.63 10.25 -4.97
C THR A 2 -3.63 10.59 -6.08
N ASP A 3 -3.87 11.66 -6.84
CA ASP A 3 -2.92 12.09 -7.88
C ASP A 3 -1.55 12.50 -7.36
N PHE A 4 -1.48 13.04 -6.14
CA PHE A 4 -0.20 13.35 -5.54
C PHE A 4 0.52 12.06 -5.18
N TYR A 5 -0.14 11.15 -4.46
CA TYR A 5 0.41 9.84 -4.10
C TYR A 5 0.93 9.08 -5.32
N LEU A 6 0.11 8.92 -6.36
CA LEU A 6 0.46 8.18 -7.58
C LEU A 6 1.66 8.77 -8.35
N ARG A 7 1.88 10.09 -8.28
CA ARG A 7 3.03 10.74 -8.95
C ARG A 7 4.36 10.54 -8.23
N HIS A 8 4.34 10.08 -6.98
CA HIS A 8 5.53 9.86 -6.17
C HIS A 8 5.83 8.37 -5.99
N LEU A 9 5.07 7.48 -6.63
CA LEU A 9 5.34 6.06 -6.55
C LEU A 9 6.54 5.67 -7.44
N PRO A 10 7.39 4.75 -6.96
CA PRO A 10 8.40 4.06 -7.76
C PRO A 10 7.76 3.16 -8.84
N GLU A 11 8.60 2.53 -9.67
CA GLU A 11 8.13 1.71 -10.80
C GLU A 11 7.27 0.51 -10.36
N ASP A 12 7.60 -0.10 -9.22
CA ASP A 12 6.84 -1.22 -8.64
C ASP A 12 5.52 -0.80 -7.97
N MET A 13 5.18 0.49 -8.01
CA MET A 13 3.95 1.06 -7.45
C MET A 13 3.78 0.93 -5.93
N VAL A 14 4.82 0.60 -5.16
CA VAL A 14 4.77 0.54 -3.68
C VAL A 14 5.63 1.67 -3.09
N PRO A 15 5.08 2.57 -2.26
CA PRO A 15 5.78 3.77 -1.85
C PRO A 15 6.97 3.43 -0.94
N TYR A 16 7.95 4.32 -0.93
CA TYR A 16 8.85 4.45 0.22
C TYR A 16 8.07 4.92 1.46
N TRP A 17 8.63 4.75 2.65
CA TRP A 17 8.02 5.20 3.90
C TRP A 17 7.74 6.73 3.93
N ASP A 18 8.45 7.50 3.11
CA ASP A 18 8.20 8.92 2.85
C ASP A 18 8.20 9.17 1.34
N LEU A 19 7.18 9.89 0.86
CA LEU A 19 6.96 10.18 -0.57
C LEU A 19 8.00 11.13 -1.17
N GLN A 20 8.90 11.70 -0.36
CA GLN A 20 10.05 12.44 -0.89
C GLN A 20 11.07 11.54 -1.61
N PHE A 21 11.08 10.24 -1.31
CA PHE A 21 12.00 9.28 -1.89
C PHE A 21 11.44 8.69 -3.19
N SER A 22 12.36 8.42 -4.13
CA SER A 22 12.05 7.91 -5.47
C SER A 22 12.97 6.75 -5.85
N GLU A 23 12.77 6.20 -7.04
CA GLU A 23 13.50 5.05 -7.58
C GLU A 23 15.02 5.15 -7.35
N GLY A 24 15.61 4.05 -6.88
CA GLY A 24 17.03 3.98 -6.53
C GLY A 24 17.39 4.48 -5.11
N SER A 25 16.43 4.98 -4.33
CA SER A 25 16.67 5.26 -2.91
C SER A 25 16.93 3.98 -2.11
N HIS A 26 17.83 4.07 -1.12
CA HIS A 26 18.14 3.00 -0.16
C HIS A 26 17.21 3.02 1.08
N GLU A 27 16.21 3.90 1.09
CA GLU A 27 15.22 3.99 2.16
C GLU A 27 14.23 2.80 2.10
N PRO A 28 13.63 2.40 3.24
CA PRO A 28 12.68 1.29 3.25
C PRO A 28 11.36 1.65 2.55
N ARG A 29 10.72 0.62 2.00
CA ARG A 29 9.33 0.69 1.50
C ARG A 29 8.36 0.76 2.66
N ASP A 30 7.13 1.22 2.40
CA ASP A 30 6.01 1.00 3.29
C ASP A 30 4.84 0.37 2.54
N SER A 31 4.83 -0.97 2.51
CA SER A 31 3.78 -1.78 1.90
C SER A 31 2.42 -1.57 2.56
N SER A 32 2.39 -1.17 3.83
CA SER A 32 1.15 -0.89 4.55
C SER A 32 0.41 0.34 4.01
N ALA A 33 1.17 1.37 3.59
CA ALA A 33 0.61 2.54 2.92
C ALA A 33 0.06 2.19 1.52
N ALA A 34 0.73 1.32 0.75
CA ALA A 34 0.19 0.81 -0.52
C ALA A 34 -1.12 0.04 -0.31
N ALA A 35 -1.14 -0.87 0.66
CA ALA A 35 -2.35 -1.66 0.95
C ALA A 35 -3.54 -0.76 1.31
N ALA A 36 -3.33 0.22 2.19
CA ALA A 36 -4.36 1.19 2.55
C ALA A 36 -4.82 2.04 1.35
N ALA A 37 -3.88 2.49 0.52
CA ALA A 37 -4.18 3.29 -0.67
C ALA A 37 -4.99 2.49 -1.70
N VAL A 38 -4.72 1.20 -1.89
CA VAL A 38 -5.53 0.32 -2.75
C VAL A 38 -6.98 0.30 -2.30
N CYS A 39 -7.25 0.04 -1.02
CA CYS A 39 -8.61 0.05 -0.48
C CYS A 39 -9.30 1.40 -0.68
N GLY A 40 -8.62 2.51 -0.36
CA GLY A 40 -9.16 3.86 -0.53
C GLY A 40 -9.47 4.21 -1.98
N ILE A 41 -8.66 3.75 -2.93
CA ILE A 41 -8.90 3.98 -4.36
C ILE A 41 -10.07 3.13 -4.87
N MET A 42 -10.17 1.86 -4.46
CA MET A 42 -11.32 1.01 -4.80
C MET A 42 -12.63 1.64 -4.31
N GLU A 43 -12.64 2.06 -3.04
CA GLU A 43 -13.76 2.77 -2.42
C GLU A 43 -14.12 4.06 -3.18
N MET A 44 -13.12 4.86 -3.54
CA MET A 44 -13.32 6.08 -4.32
C MET A 44 -13.86 5.79 -5.74
N CYS A 45 -13.45 4.69 -6.38
CA CYS A 45 -13.97 4.31 -7.68
C CYS A 45 -15.46 3.92 -7.62
N GLU A 46 -15.86 3.24 -6.54
CA GLU A 46 -17.24 2.78 -6.35
C GLU A 46 -18.16 3.91 -5.87
N ASN A 47 -17.70 4.73 -4.92
CA ASN A 47 -18.55 5.66 -4.16
C ASN A 47 -18.13 7.14 -4.28
N GLY A 48 -17.04 7.45 -4.97
CA GLY A 48 -16.47 8.80 -5.04
C GLY A 48 -17.11 9.74 -6.06
N GLY A 49 -18.14 9.28 -6.80
CA GLY A 49 -18.81 10.11 -7.81
C GLY A 49 -17.93 10.46 -9.01
N LEU A 50 -16.92 9.62 -9.30
CA LEU A 50 -15.99 9.78 -10.42
C LEU A 50 -16.65 9.48 -11.76
N GLU A 51 -16.21 10.15 -12.82
CA GLU A 51 -16.57 9.78 -14.19
C GLU A 51 -15.97 8.42 -14.58
N LYS A 52 -16.55 7.76 -15.59
CA LYS A 52 -16.13 6.38 -15.97
C LYS A 52 -14.65 6.30 -16.35
N GLU A 53 -14.14 7.32 -17.02
CA GLU A 53 -12.73 7.40 -17.42
C GLU A 53 -11.82 7.51 -16.20
N GLU A 54 -12.22 8.26 -15.18
CA GLU A 54 -11.47 8.41 -13.92
C GLU A 54 -11.51 7.11 -13.11
N GLN A 55 -12.68 6.48 -12.98
CA GLN A 55 -12.82 5.16 -12.32
C GLN A 55 -11.88 4.13 -12.97
N SER A 56 -11.84 4.08 -14.30
CA SER A 56 -10.95 3.20 -15.05
C SER A 56 -9.47 3.55 -14.82
N PHE A 57 -9.13 4.84 -14.82
CA PHE A 57 -7.77 5.32 -14.62
C PHE A 57 -7.21 4.99 -13.22
N TYR A 58 -7.98 5.22 -12.17
CA TYR A 58 -7.57 4.96 -10.80
C TYR A 58 -7.67 3.46 -10.46
N GLY A 59 -8.73 2.78 -10.90
CA GLY A 59 -8.92 1.34 -10.68
C GLY A 59 -7.78 0.51 -11.24
N LYS A 60 -7.29 0.81 -12.46
CA LYS A 60 -6.12 0.13 -13.03
C LYS A 60 -4.84 0.32 -12.21
N ARG A 61 -4.67 1.47 -11.56
CA ARG A 61 -3.51 1.72 -10.70
C ARG A 61 -3.62 0.98 -9.38
N ALA A 62 -4.83 0.94 -8.79
CA ALA A 62 -5.09 0.12 -7.62
C ALA A 62 -4.82 -1.38 -7.90
N GLN A 63 -5.23 -1.89 -9.06
CA GLN A 63 -4.91 -3.25 -9.47
C GLN A 63 -3.40 -3.49 -9.60
N LYS A 64 -2.66 -2.60 -10.26
CA LYS A 64 -1.19 -2.72 -10.35
C LYS A 64 -0.48 -2.69 -9.00
N MET A 65 -0.94 -1.85 -8.07
CA MET A 65 -0.43 -1.82 -6.71
C MET A 65 -0.69 -3.13 -5.98
N LEU A 66 -1.92 -3.66 -6.08
CA LEU A 66 -2.28 -4.93 -5.47
C LEU A 66 -1.50 -6.11 -6.07
N GLU A 67 -1.32 -6.14 -7.39
CA GLU A 67 -0.47 -7.13 -8.08
C GLU A 67 0.96 -7.08 -7.56
N SER A 68 1.56 -5.88 -7.45
CA SER A 68 2.90 -5.74 -6.90
C SER A 68 3.00 -6.23 -5.45
N LEU A 69 2.01 -5.89 -4.60
CA LEU A 69 1.94 -6.40 -3.23
C LEU A 69 1.87 -7.94 -3.20
N ILE A 70 1.04 -8.54 -4.06
CA ILE A 70 0.91 -10.00 -4.18
C ILE A 70 2.23 -10.63 -4.64
N ASP A 71 2.87 -10.09 -5.66
CA ASP A 71 3.99 -10.73 -6.33
C ASP A 71 5.29 -10.55 -5.55
N ASN A 72 5.53 -9.34 -5.04
CA ASN A 72 6.83 -8.92 -4.53
C ASN A 72 6.89 -8.76 -3.01
N TYR A 73 5.74 -8.55 -2.34
CA TYR A 73 5.71 -8.21 -0.90
C TYR A 73 5.01 -9.28 -0.04
N ALA A 74 4.20 -10.16 -0.63
CA ALA A 74 3.49 -11.19 0.12
C ALA A 74 4.45 -12.22 0.74
N VAL A 75 4.24 -12.52 2.01
CA VAL A 75 4.96 -13.58 2.73
C VAL A 75 4.58 -14.93 2.11
N ARG A 76 5.56 -15.68 1.61
CA ARG A 76 5.33 -16.98 0.93
C ARG A 76 5.50 -18.17 1.86
N SER A 77 6.17 -17.97 2.98
CA SER A 77 6.48 -19.02 3.94
C SER A 77 6.45 -18.48 5.37
N PRO A 78 5.88 -19.23 6.34
CA PRO A 78 5.97 -18.88 7.76
C PRO A 78 7.40 -18.80 8.32
N LYS A 79 8.39 -19.26 7.55
CA LYS A 79 9.82 -19.11 7.90
C LYS A 79 10.37 -17.71 7.58
N GLU A 80 9.73 -16.97 6.67
CA GLU A 80 10.15 -15.62 6.26
C GLU A 80 9.66 -14.58 7.27
N ALA A 81 8.36 -14.61 7.57
CA ALA A 81 7.73 -13.72 8.54
C ALA A 81 6.42 -14.33 9.06
N ASN A 82 5.87 -13.69 10.10
CA ASN A 82 4.60 -14.06 10.74
C ASN A 82 3.44 -13.12 10.37
N GLY A 83 3.63 -12.20 9.42
CA GLY A 83 2.58 -11.37 8.82
C GLY A 83 2.15 -11.84 7.43
N LEU A 84 1.37 -11.03 6.73
CA LEU A 84 0.91 -11.31 5.36
C LEU A 84 1.73 -10.57 4.29
N ILE A 85 2.18 -9.35 4.57
CA ILE A 85 3.05 -8.57 3.67
C ILE A 85 4.30 -8.05 4.39
N LEU A 86 5.42 -8.08 3.69
CA LEU A 86 6.74 -7.61 4.12
C LEU A 86 6.90 -6.09 3.90
N HIS A 87 7.99 -5.52 4.42
CA HIS A 87 8.45 -4.17 4.12
C HIS A 87 7.47 -3.05 4.49
N GLY A 88 6.92 -3.10 5.71
CA GLY A 88 6.19 -1.99 6.32
C GLY A 88 7.10 -1.12 7.19
N VAL A 89 6.70 0.12 7.42
CA VAL A 89 7.36 1.01 8.40
C VAL A 89 6.33 1.54 9.40
N TYR A 90 6.55 1.24 10.69
CA TYR A 90 5.70 1.75 11.77
C TYR A 90 6.14 3.15 12.21
N ALA A 91 7.40 3.32 12.60
CA ALA A 91 7.95 4.62 12.96
C ALA A 91 9.42 4.68 12.59
N LYS A 92 9.79 5.67 11.77
CA LYS A 92 11.17 5.89 11.35
C LYS A 92 11.60 7.32 11.64
N SER A 93 12.76 7.45 12.27
CA SER A 93 13.43 8.70 12.58
C SER A 93 13.91 9.39 11.30
N SER A 94 13.91 10.72 11.33
CA SER A 94 14.47 11.57 10.27
C SER A 94 14.92 12.91 10.86
N PRO A 95 15.63 13.77 10.08
CA PRO A 95 15.96 15.12 10.53
C PRO A 95 14.74 15.97 10.95
N PHE A 96 13.55 15.60 10.48
CA PHE A 96 12.30 16.29 10.77
C PHE A 96 11.34 15.47 11.65
N ASN A 97 11.73 14.26 12.05
CA ASN A 97 10.93 13.35 12.87
C ASN A 97 11.80 12.70 13.96
N SER A 98 11.66 13.14 15.20
CA SER A 98 12.50 12.74 16.34
C SER A 98 12.06 11.46 17.05
N VAL A 99 11.13 10.68 16.47
CA VAL A 99 10.76 9.37 17.01
C VAL A 99 11.93 8.40 16.94
N SER A 100 11.94 7.39 17.82
CA SER A 100 12.85 6.25 17.68
C SER A 100 12.33 5.27 16.63
N ASP A 101 13.26 4.70 15.85
CA ASP A 101 12.97 3.64 14.89
C ASP A 101 12.29 2.47 15.59
N ARG A 102 11.11 2.08 15.11
CA ARG A 102 10.31 0.93 15.57
C ARG A 102 9.59 0.34 14.38
N GLY A 103 9.68 -0.99 14.24
CA GLY A 103 9.01 -1.71 13.14
C GLY A 103 9.38 -1.14 11.77
N VAL A 104 10.69 -0.94 11.52
CA VAL A 104 11.20 -0.46 10.23
C VAL A 104 11.58 -1.68 9.41
N ASP A 105 11.04 -1.78 8.20
CA ASP A 105 11.22 -2.94 7.31
C ASP A 105 10.68 -4.25 7.92
N GLU A 106 9.52 -4.17 8.57
CA GLU A 106 8.85 -5.29 9.24
C GLU A 106 7.40 -5.44 8.76
N CYS A 107 6.80 -6.60 9.00
CA CYS A 107 5.35 -6.75 8.89
C CYS A 107 4.65 -5.85 9.92
N ASN A 108 3.46 -5.36 9.59
CA ASN A 108 2.62 -4.65 10.54
C ASN A 108 1.14 -5.01 10.36
N LEU A 109 0.38 -4.95 11.47
CA LEU A 109 -0.97 -5.52 11.51
C LEU A 109 -1.98 -4.74 10.64
N TRP A 110 -1.81 -3.42 10.51
CA TRP A 110 -2.68 -2.61 9.66
C TRP A 110 -2.41 -2.84 8.17
N GLY A 111 -1.15 -3.05 7.77
CA GLY A 111 -0.80 -3.46 6.41
C GLY A 111 -1.43 -4.79 6.05
N ASP A 112 -1.31 -5.79 6.94
CA ASP A 112 -1.93 -7.10 6.77
C ASP A 112 -3.46 -7.01 6.64
N TYR A 113 -4.09 -6.17 7.48
CA TYR A 113 -5.53 -5.92 7.42
C TYR A 113 -5.96 -5.34 6.07
N PHE A 114 -5.36 -4.24 5.63
CA PHE A 114 -5.74 -3.59 4.38
C PHE A 114 -5.38 -4.44 3.16
N TYR A 115 -4.30 -5.21 3.24
CA TYR A 115 -3.94 -6.15 2.17
C TYR A 115 -5.01 -7.23 2.01
N LEU A 116 -5.44 -7.84 3.11
CA LEU A 116 -6.51 -8.84 3.07
C LEU A 116 -7.83 -8.21 2.63
N GLU A 117 -8.14 -6.99 3.08
CA GLU A 117 -9.31 -6.25 2.62
C GLU A 117 -9.28 -6.04 1.10
N ALA A 118 -8.16 -5.56 0.55
CA ALA A 118 -8.00 -5.33 -0.88
C ALA A 118 -8.16 -6.62 -1.70
N LEU A 119 -7.59 -7.74 -1.23
CA LEU A 119 -7.80 -9.05 -1.84
C LEU A 119 -9.27 -9.45 -1.83
N VAL A 120 -9.95 -9.28 -0.70
CA VAL A 120 -11.36 -9.64 -0.54
C VAL A 120 -12.26 -8.81 -1.46
N ARG A 121 -12.06 -7.49 -1.54
CA ARG A 121 -12.78 -6.60 -2.47
C ARG A 121 -12.58 -7.02 -3.93
N ASN A 122 -11.42 -7.57 -4.29
CA ASN A 122 -11.13 -8.02 -5.65
C ASN A 122 -11.72 -9.40 -5.99
N ILE A 123 -12.10 -10.20 -4.99
CA ILE A 123 -12.61 -11.57 -5.18
C ILE A 123 -14.15 -11.62 -5.08
N LYS A 124 -14.77 -10.72 -4.32
CA LYS A 124 -16.22 -10.68 -4.14
C LYS A 124 -16.72 -9.26 -3.90
N ASP A 125 -17.98 -9.04 -4.24
CA ASP A 125 -18.74 -7.89 -3.75
C ASP A 125 -18.84 -7.97 -2.23
N TRP A 126 -18.17 -7.05 -1.54
CA TRP A 126 -17.97 -7.10 -0.11
C TRP A 126 -18.54 -5.86 0.55
N LYS A 127 -19.53 -6.07 1.42
CA LYS A 127 -19.98 -5.04 2.36
C LYS A 127 -18.90 -4.81 3.40
N THR A 128 -18.30 -3.62 3.34
CA THR A 128 -17.24 -3.16 4.24
C THR A 128 -17.69 -3.13 5.69
N TYR A 129 -16.73 -3.24 6.61
CA TYR A 129 -16.99 -3.02 8.05
C TYR A 129 -17.10 -1.53 8.42
N TRP A 130 -16.56 -0.67 7.55
CA TRP A 130 -16.62 0.78 7.62
C TRP A 130 -17.90 1.32 6.99
#